data_AF-A0A7C3RUD6-F1
#
_entry.id   AF-A0A7C3RUD6-F1
#
_cell.length_a   1.000
_cell.length_b   1.000
_cell.length_c   1.000
_cell.angle_alpha   90.00
_cell.angle_beta   90.00
_cell.angle_gamma   90.00
#
_symmetry.space_group_name_H-M   'P 1'
#
loop_
_entity.id
_entity.type
_entity.pdbx_description
1 polymer ?
#
loop_
_entity_poly.entity_id
_entity_poly.type
_entity_poly.pdbx_seq_one_letter_code
_entity_poly.pdbx_strand_id
1 'polypeptide(L)'
;MTPDAALQGVGTDYRYGFHDPEQYVFRSAKGLTREIVEQISSMKGEPEWMRKLRLRALEQFLAKPLPWWAARLDLLQEIDFADIFYYIKPTEGQGTSWDDVPEYIKRTFDRLGIPEAERKFLAGVTAQYESEVVYHSIREDLEKQGVIFTDMDTGLREHPDLVRRYFGTVIPSNDNKFAALNSAVWSGGSFIWVPEGVRVEIPLQAYFRINAENMG
;
A
#
# COMPACT_ATOMS: atom_id res chain seq x y z
N MET A 1 -16.92 -0.23 42.06
CA MET A 1 -16.22 -1.26 41.28
C MET A 1 -16.20 -0.77 39.85
N THR A 2 -15.02 -0.53 39.31
CA THR A 2 -14.77 0.11 38.01
C THR A 2 -15.10 -0.82 36.83
N PRO A 3 -15.35 -0.28 35.62
CA PRO A 3 -15.73 -1.06 34.43
C PRO A 3 -14.62 -1.95 33.83
N ASP A 4 -13.43 -1.99 34.43
CA ASP A 4 -12.23 -2.64 33.87
C ASP A 4 -12.22 -4.18 33.93
N ALA A 5 -13.26 -4.83 34.47
CA ALA A 5 -13.24 -6.28 34.68
C ALA A 5 -13.80 -7.11 33.50
N ALA A 6 -14.32 -6.49 32.44
CA ALA A 6 -15.09 -7.21 31.40
C ALA A 6 -14.34 -7.47 30.08
N LEU A 7 -13.07 -7.07 29.93
CA LEU A 7 -12.31 -7.21 28.67
C LEU A 7 -11.24 -8.31 28.69
N GLN A 8 -11.15 -9.12 29.75
CA GLN A 8 -10.26 -10.28 29.78
C GLN A 8 -10.93 -11.50 29.12
N GLY A 9 -10.84 -11.62 27.79
CA GLY A 9 -11.21 -12.90 27.17
C GLY A 9 -11.51 -12.93 25.68
N VAL A 10 -11.40 -11.82 24.93
CA VAL A 10 -11.71 -11.81 23.50
C VAL A 10 -10.47 -11.42 22.70
N GLY A 11 -9.79 -12.42 22.09
CA GLY A 11 -8.93 -12.17 20.93
C GLY A 11 -7.47 -12.65 20.94
N THR A 12 -6.99 -13.42 21.91
CA THR A 12 -5.54 -13.79 21.97
C THR A 12 -5.10 -14.94 21.06
N ASP A 13 -5.93 -15.42 20.13
CA ASP A 13 -5.56 -16.53 19.23
C ASP A 13 -5.45 -16.07 17.76
N TYR A 14 -4.70 -14.98 17.54
CA TYR A 14 -4.18 -14.66 16.21
C TYR A 14 -2.83 -15.36 16.03
N ARG A 15 -2.84 -16.58 15.47
CA ARG A 15 -1.64 -17.45 15.31
C ARG A 15 -0.50 -16.87 14.46
N TYR A 16 -0.66 -15.68 13.90
CA TYR A 16 0.33 -14.97 13.07
C TYR A 16 0.61 -13.52 13.50
N GLY A 17 0.26 -13.13 14.74
CA GLY A 17 0.50 -11.79 15.29
C GLY A 17 1.95 -11.55 15.70
N PHE A 18 2.86 -11.47 14.73
CA PHE A 18 4.28 -11.23 14.98
C PHE A 18 4.58 -9.72 14.99
N HIS A 19 5.01 -9.19 16.12
CA HIS A 19 5.46 -7.81 16.28
C HIS A 19 6.99 -7.73 16.16
N ASP A 20 7.50 -7.09 15.11
CA ASP A 20 8.91 -6.68 15.00
C ASP A 20 9.06 -5.26 15.59
N PRO A 21 10.18 -4.92 16.26
CA PRO A 21 10.39 -3.57 16.79
C PRO A 21 10.40 -2.53 15.66
N GLU A 22 9.48 -1.57 15.74
CA GLU A 22 9.23 -0.54 14.72
C GLU A 22 10.35 0.51 14.67
N GLN A 23 11.14 0.54 13.59
CA GLN A 23 12.04 1.66 13.27
C GLN A 23 11.52 2.34 12.00
N TYR A 24 10.78 3.44 12.15
CA TYR A 24 10.25 4.23 11.02
C TYR A 24 11.09 5.48 10.78
N VAL A 25 11.32 5.80 9.51
CA VAL A 25 12.00 7.03 9.08
C VAL A 25 11.07 8.22 9.17
N PHE A 26 9.79 8.04 8.84
CA PHE A 26 8.79 9.09 8.93
C PHE A 26 7.40 8.52 9.22
N ARG A 27 6.65 9.20 10.09
CA ARG A 27 5.24 8.91 10.39
C ARG A 27 4.45 10.20 10.20
N SER A 28 3.44 10.17 9.35
CA SER A 28 2.53 11.31 9.20
C SER A 28 1.81 11.63 10.52
N ALA A 29 1.26 12.85 10.65
CA ALA A 29 0.31 13.13 11.71
C ALA A 29 -0.93 12.23 11.54
N LYS A 30 -1.61 11.92 12.64
CA LYS A 30 -2.88 11.18 12.57
C LYS A 30 -3.94 12.02 11.87
N GLY A 31 -4.80 11.32 11.14
CA GLY A 31 -6.04 11.84 10.61
C GLY A 31 -6.02 12.15 9.13
N LEU A 32 -7.20 12.48 8.62
CA LEU A 32 -7.42 12.67 7.20
C LEU A 32 -7.72 14.13 6.91
N THR A 33 -6.66 14.92 6.73
CA THR A 33 -6.77 16.36 6.42
C THR A 33 -6.16 16.69 5.06
N ARG A 34 -6.46 17.90 4.59
CA ARG A 34 -5.88 18.44 3.37
C ARG A 34 -4.36 18.47 3.45
N GLU A 35 -3.83 18.92 4.58
CA GLU A 35 -2.40 19.09 4.82
C GLU A 35 -1.67 17.74 4.76
N ILE A 36 -2.27 16.68 5.30
CA ILE A 36 -1.73 15.33 5.25
C ILE A 36 -1.69 14.80 3.81
N VAL A 37 -2.78 14.99 3.05
CA VAL A 37 -2.83 14.59 1.63
C VAL A 37 -1.77 15.34 0.80
N GLU A 38 -1.59 16.64 1.04
CA GLU A 38 -0.56 17.44 0.38
C GLU A 38 0.85 17.02 0.79
N GLN A 39 1.05 16.67 2.06
CA GLN A 39 2.32 16.18 2.59
C GLN A 39 2.70 14.83 1.96
N ILE A 40 1.76 13.88 1.86
CA ILE A 40 1.97 12.59 1.18
C ILE A 40 2.44 12.83 -0.26
N SER A 41 1.71 13.67 -0.99
CA SER A 41 2.02 13.97 -2.38
C SER A 41 3.40 14.63 -2.54
N SER A 42 3.75 15.54 -1.64
CA SER A 42 5.07 16.21 -1.62
C SER A 42 6.21 15.26 -1.29
N MET A 43 6.03 14.36 -0.32
CA MET A 43 7.06 13.39 0.09
C MET A 43 7.36 12.38 -1.01
N LYS A 44 6.32 12.01 -1.76
CA LYS A 44 6.42 11.05 -2.87
C LYS A 44 6.87 11.71 -4.19
N GLY A 45 7.04 13.03 -4.22
CA GLY A 45 7.49 13.76 -5.40
C GLY A 45 6.52 13.66 -6.58
N GLU A 46 5.22 13.65 -6.31
CA GLU A 46 4.20 13.36 -7.32
C GLU A 46 3.96 14.55 -8.27
N PRO A 47 3.52 14.28 -9.52
CA PRO A 47 3.08 15.33 -10.43
C PRO A 47 1.82 16.04 -9.94
N GLU A 48 1.66 17.31 -10.31
CA GLU A 48 0.57 18.19 -9.84
C GLU A 48 -0.84 17.60 -10.07
N TRP A 49 -1.03 16.87 -11.17
CA TRP A 49 -2.32 16.26 -11.49
C TRP A 49 -2.70 15.16 -10.48
N MET A 50 -1.73 14.41 -9.95
CA MET A 50 -1.98 13.39 -8.93
C MET A 50 -2.36 14.05 -7.61
N ARG A 51 -1.65 15.11 -7.21
CA ARG A 51 -2.01 15.93 -6.04
C ARG A 51 -3.45 16.43 -6.13
N LYS A 52 -3.85 16.99 -7.27
CA LYS A 52 -5.22 17.46 -7.52
C LYS A 52 -6.24 16.33 -7.44
N LEU A 53 -5.90 15.16 -7.97
CA LEU A 53 -6.74 13.96 -7.88
C LEU A 53 -6.95 13.55 -6.42
N ARG A 54 -5.87 13.45 -5.62
CA ARG A 54 -5.94 13.09 -4.20
C ARG A 54 -6.81 14.06 -3.41
N LEU A 55 -6.65 15.37 -3.63
CA LEU A 55 -7.44 16.40 -2.97
C LEU A 55 -8.93 16.32 -3.33
N ARG A 56 -9.25 16.08 -4.61
CA ARG A 56 -10.64 15.86 -5.04
C ARG A 56 -11.23 14.59 -4.40
N ALA A 57 -10.43 13.54 -4.28
CA ALA A 57 -10.86 12.31 -3.64
C ALA A 57 -11.13 12.50 -2.14
N LEU A 58 -10.32 13.32 -1.45
CA LEU A 58 -10.58 13.72 -0.07
C LEU A 58 -11.93 14.43 0.08
N GLU A 59 -12.22 15.41 -0.78
CA GLU A 59 -13.52 16.11 -0.78
C GLU A 59 -14.68 15.13 -0.98
N GLN A 60 -14.53 14.17 -1.90
CA GLN A 60 -15.53 13.13 -2.15
C GLN A 60 -15.72 12.20 -0.95
N PHE A 61 -14.64 11.83 -0.26
CA PHE A 61 -14.68 11.01 0.95
C PHE A 61 -15.47 11.72 2.05
N LEU A 62 -15.19 13.00 2.29
CA LEU A 62 -15.85 13.82 3.32
C LEU A 62 -17.32 14.05 3.01
N ALA A 63 -17.69 14.20 1.74
CA ALA A 63 -19.07 14.40 1.32
C ALA A 63 -19.92 13.11 1.33
N LYS A 64 -19.32 11.94 1.17
CA LYS A 64 -20.04 10.66 1.10
C LYS A 64 -20.37 10.13 2.50
N PRO A 65 -21.63 9.73 2.78
CA PRO A 65 -21.96 9.04 4.01
C PRO A 65 -21.38 7.61 3.99
N LEU A 66 -21.33 6.98 5.18
CA LEU A 66 -21.05 5.55 5.26
C LEU A 66 -22.13 4.75 4.51
N PRO A 67 -21.79 3.59 3.92
CA PRO A 67 -22.73 2.78 3.17
C PRO A 67 -23.80 2.20 4.10
N TRP A 68 -25.00 2.78 4.07
CA TRP A 68 -26.13 2.42 4.94
C TRP A 68 -26.60 0.97 4.79
N TRP A 69 -26.31 0.33 3.65
CA TRP A 69 -26.65 -1.04 3.34
C TRP A 69 -25.62 -2.06 3.85
N ALA A 70 -24.52 -1.60 4.46
CA ALA A 70 -23.53 -2.49 5.04
C ALA A 70 -24.14 -3.28 6.20
N ALA A 71 -23.98 -4.61 6.17
CA ALA A 71 -24.54 -5.52 7.17
C ALA A 71 -24.05 -5.21 8.61
N ARG A 72 -22.89 -4.54 8.74
CA ARG A 72 -22.26 -4.13 9.99
C ARG A 72 -21.98 -2.63 10.01
N LEU A 73 -23.03 -1.83 9.80
CA LEU A 73 -22.92 -0.37 9.83
C LEU A 73 -22.42 0.15 11.19
N ASP A 74 -22.74 -0.55 12.28
CA ASP A 74 -22.22 -0.33 13.63
C ASP A 74 -20.68 -0.27 13.64
N LEU A 75 -20.02 -1.30 13.09
CA LEU A 75 -18.56 -1.35 13.03
C LEU A 75 -17.98 -0.24 12.17
N LEU A 76 -18.64 0.13 11.08
CA LEU A 76 -18.17 1.20 10.21
C LEU A 76 -18.27 2.58 10.86
N GLN A 77 -19.21 2.77 11.79
CA GLN A 77 -19.37 4.01 12.56
C GLN A 77 -18.34 4.14 13.68
N GLU A 78 -17.77 3.03 14.14
CA GLU A 78 -16.70 3.02 15.14
C GLU A 78 -15.33 3.43 14.56
N ILE A 79 -15.19 3.49 13.23
CA ILE A 79 -13.93 3.88 12.59
C ILE A 79 -13.67 5.37 12.83
N ASP A 80 -12.68 5.67 13.67
CA ASP A 80 -12.15 7.02 13.81
C ASP A 80 -11.11 7.33 12.73
N PHE A 81 -11.57 7.88 11.60
CA PHE A 81 -10.70 8.29 10.50
C PHE A 81 -9.70 9.40 10.90
N ALA A 82 -9.90 10.08 12.04
CA ALA A 82 -8.96 11.05 12.56
C ALA A 82 -7.82 10.39 13.37
N ASP A 83 -7.98 9.14 13.81
CA ASP A 83 -6.99 8.42 14.63
C ASP A 83 -6.12 7.42 13.85
N ILE A 84 -6.11 7.53 12.51
CA ILE A 84 -5.37 6.63 11.60
C ILE A 84 -4.11 7.32 11.06
N PHE A 85 -3.04 6.55 10.90
CA PHE A 85 -1.84 6.97 10.17
C PHE A 85 -1.93 6.52 8.71
N TYR A 86 -2.13 7.48 7.81
CA TYR A 86 -2.33 7.19 6.38
C TYR A 86 -1.03 7.06 5.57
N TYR A 87 0.09 7.50 6.14
CA TYR A 87 1.41 7.34 5.51
C TYR A 87 2.49 7.13 6.57
N ILE A 88 3.25 6.05 6.39
CA ILE A 88 4.36 5.65 7.23
C ILE A 88 5.49 5.20 6.30
N LYS A 89 6.64 5.87 6.39
CA LYS A 89 7.85 5.53 5.65
C LYS A 89 8.74 4.62 6.51
N PRO A 90 8.88 3.33 6.16
CA PRO A 90 9.62 2.37 6.96
C PRO A 90 11.14 2.47 6.80
N THR A 91 11.65 2.85 5.64
CA THR A 91 13.09 2.88 5.34
C THR A 91 13.46 4.12 4.52
N GLU A 92 14.74 4.52 4.52
CA GLU A 92 15.19 5.69 3.75
C GLU A 92 15.26 5.42 2.23
N GLY A 93 15.31 4.14 1.84
CA GLY A 93 15.35 3.71 0.44
C GLY A 93 14.76 2.32 0.22
N GLN A 94 14.58 2.00 -1.07
CA GLN A 94 14.17 0.68 -1.56
C GLN A 94 15.42 -0.20 -1.77
N GLY A 95 15.41 -1.44 -1.30
CA GLY A 95 16.46 -2.41 -1.60
C GLY A 95 16.33 -2.92 -3.03
N THR A 96 17.42 -2.88 -3.81
CA THR A 96 17.44 -3.40 -5.19
C THR A 96 17.82 -4.88 -5.26
N SER A 97 18.39 -5.40 -4.18
CA SER A 97 18.74 -6.81 -4.04
C SER A 97 18.14 -7.40 -2.78
N TRP A 98 18.00 -8.74 -2.75
CA TRP A 98 17.54 -9.44 -1.56
C TRP A 98 18.46 -9.18 -0.37
N ASP A 99 19.75 -8.97 -0.61
CA ASP A 99 20.73 -8.71 0.44
C ASP A 99 20.48 -7.36 1.13
N ASP A 100 19.94 -6.37 0.42
CA ASP A 100 19.59 -5.04 0.94
C ASP A 100 18.33 -5.04 1.82
N VAL A 101 17.55 -6.13 1.79
CA VAL A 101 16.32 -6.24 2.57
C VAL A 101 16.66 -6.39 4.06
N PRO A 102 16.08 -5.57 4.95
CA PRO A 102 16.28 -5.69 6.39
C PRO A 102 16.01 -7.10 6.93
N GLU A 103 16.83 -7.53 7.89
CA GLU A 103 16.81 -8.90 8.43
C GLU A 103 15.46 -9.31 9.05
N TYR A 104 14.71 -8.36 9.60
CA TYR A 104 13.37 -8.64 10.14
C TYR A 104 12.36 -8.99 9.03
N ILE A 105 12.49 -8.39 7.84
CA ILE A 105 11.68 -8.72 6.67
C ILE A 105 12.08 -10.10 6.15
N LYS A 106 13.37 -10.38 5.96
CA LYS A 106 13.88 -11.70 5.52
C LYS A 106 13.35 -12.83 6.40
N ARG A 107 13.45 -12.68 7.72
CA ARG A 107 12.92 -13.64 8.70
C ARG A 107 11.41 -13.87 8.58
N THR A 108 10.66 -12.86 8.14
CA THR A 108 9.24 -13.05 7.89
C THR A 108 8.99 -13.86 6.63
N PHE A 109 9.70 -13.58 5.53
CA PHE A 109 9.60 -14.37 4.31
C PHE A 109 9.95 -15.84 4.56
N ASP A 110 10.96 -16.11 5.40
CA ASP A 110 11.30 -17.47 5.87
C ASP A 110 10.12 -18.14 6.59
N ARG A 111 9.49 -17.42 7.52
CA ARG A 111 8.38 -17.91 8.34
C ARG A 111 7.08 -18.13 7.57
N LEU A 112 6.88 -17.37 6.49
CA LEU A 112 5.74 -17.53 5.58
C LEU A 112 5.88 -18.78 4.70
N GLY A 113 7.02 -19.47 4.75
CA GLY A 113 7.25 -20.69 4.00
C GLY A 113 7.42 -20.44 2.51
N ILE A 114 7.77 -19.22 2.10
CA ILE A 114 8.11 -18.88 0.72
C ILE A 114 9.35 -19.71 0.34
N PRO A 115 9.19 -20.75 -0.50
CA PRO A 115 10.24 -21.72 -0.76
C PRO A 115 11.52 -21.06 -1.26
N GLU A 116 12.67 -21.63 -0.95
CA GLU A 116 13.97 -21.16 -1.44
C GLU A 116 14.03 -21.12 -2.99
N ALA A 117 13.23 -21.97 -3.65
CA ALA A 117 13.01 -21.92 -5.09
C ALA A 117 12.27 -20.64 -5.51
N GLU A 118 11.21 -20.25 -4.81
CA GLU A 118 10.53 -18.97 -5.05
C GLU A 118 11.51 -17.82 -4.80
N ARG A 119 12.42 -17.87 -3.81
CA ARG A 119 13.51 -16.88 -3.62
C ARG A 119 14.39 -16.67 -4.84
N LYS A 120 14.74 -17.74 -5.54
CA LYS A 120 15.47 -17.68 -6.83
C LYS A 120 14.59 -17.19 -7.99
N PHE A 121 13.27 -17.42 -7.92
CA PHE A 121 12.27 -16.95 -8.87
C PHE A 121 11.64 -15.59 -8.50
N LEU A 122 12.03 -14.97 -7.37
CA LEU A 122 11.62 -13.63 -6.91
C LEU A 122 12.06 -12.51 -7.86
N ALA A 123 12.75 -12.84 -8.96
CA ALA A 123 12.97 -11.97 -10.11
C ALA A 123 11.68 -11.47 -10.78
N GLY A 124 10.51 -11.67 -10.19
CA GLY A 124 9.26 -11.01 -10.59
C GLY A 124 8.37 -10.80 -9.38
N VAL A 125 8.96 -10.46 -8.23
CA VAL A 125 8.20 -10.16 -7.02
C VAL A 125 8.49 -8.75 -6.56
N THR A 126 7.41 -7.98 -6.42
CA THR A 126 7.42 -6.70 -5.72
C THR A 126 6.94 -6.97 -4.29
N ALA A 127 7.78 -6.68 -3.30
CA ALA A 127 7.39 -6.78 -1.89
C ALA A 127 7.16 -5.40 -1.31
N GLN A 128 5.91 -5.10 -0.97
CA GLN A 128 5.55 -3.88 -0.27
C GLN A 128 5.46 -4.14 1.24
N TYR A 129 6.09 -3.25 2.00
CA TYR A 129 6.01 -3.24 3.45
C TYR A 129 5.54 -1.84 3.88
N GLU A 130 4.38 -1.78 4.56
CA GLU A 130 3.70 -0.52 4.87
C GLU A 130 3.41 0.31 3.60
N SER A 131 3.91 1.55 3.55
CA SER A 131 3.68 2.48 2.44
C SER A 131 4.70 2.33 1.33
N GLU A 132 5.83 1.62 1.53
CA GLU A 132 6.90 1.62 0.52
C GLU A 132 7.26 0.20 0.09
N VAL A 133 7.70 0.06 -1.16
CA VAL A 133 8.25 -1.19 -1.68
C VAL A 133 9.68 -1.35 -1.18
N VAL A 134 9.95 -2.44 -0.48
CA VAL A 134 11.26 -2.70 0.13
C VAL A 134 12.12 -3.61 -0.75
N TYR A 135 11.50 -4.33 -1.69
CA TYR A 135 12.21 -5.15 -2.67
C TYR A 135 11.52 -5.11 -4.02
N HIS A 136 12.34 -4.88 -5.05
CA HIS A 136 11.92 -4.89 -6.43
C HIS A 136 12.96 -5.59 -7.30
N SER A 137 12.62 -6.74 -7.88
CA SER A 137 13.45 -7.41 -8.89
C SER A 137 12.59 -7.76 -10.09
N ILE A 138 12.83 -7.07 -11.20
CA ILE A 138 12.30 -7.45 -12.51
C ILE A 138 13.34 -8.32 -13.20
N ARG A 139 12.88 -9.39 -13.82
CA ARG A 139 13.68 -10.26 -14.66
C ARG A 139 13.98 -9.52 -15.97
N GLU A 140 15.26 -9.38 -16.31
CA GLU A 140 15.69 -8.64 -17.52
C GLU A 140 15.01 -9.12 -18.82
N ASP A 141 14.55 -10.38 -18.88
CA ASP A 141 13.81 -10.93 -20.03
C ASP A 141 12.42 -10.29 -20.21
N LEU A 142 11.76 -9.84 -19.14
CA LEU A 142 10.50 -9.09 -19.20
C LEU A 142 10.74 -7.66 -19.65
N GLU A 143 11.79 -7.01 -19.14
CA GLU A 143 12.17 -5.66 -19.54
C GLU A 143 12.55 -5.62 -21.03
N LYS A 144 13.27 -6.64 -21.52
CA LYS A 144 13.60 -6.81 -22.95
C LYS A 144 12.36 -6.97 -23.84
N GLN A 145 11.25 -7.43 -23.28
CA GLN A 145 9.95 -7.50 -23.97
C GLN A 145 9.13 -6.21 -23.83
N GLY A 146 9.64 -5.21 -23.12
CA GLY A 146 8.95 -3.94 -22.86
C GLY A 146 7.89 -4.01 -21.77
N VAL A 147 7.84 -5.10 -21.00
CA VAL A 147 6.94 -5.20 -19.85
C VAL A 147 7.45 -4.28 -18.75
N ILE A 148 6.56 -3.45 -18.22
CA ILE A 148 6.81 -2.66 -17.02
C ILE A 148 6.14 -3.39 -15.87
N PHE A 149 6.92 -3.76 -14.87
CA PHE A 149 6.37 -4.26 -13.62
C PHE A 149 7.13 -3.59 -12.50
N THR A 150 6.55 -2.60 -11.83
CA THR A 150 7.22 -1.86 -10.77
C THR A 150 6.25 -1.48 -9.66
N ASP A 151 6.72 -0.79 -8.62
CA ASP A 151 5.87 -0.21 -7.61
C ASP A 151 5.07 0.99 -8.16
N MET A 152 3.95 1.32 -7.53
CA MET A 152 3.07 2.38 -8.02
C MET A 152 3.75 3.77 -8.03
N ASP A 153 4.70 4.03 -7.14
CA ASP A 153 5.39 5.33 -7.04
C ASP A 153 6.40 5.48 -8.17
N THR A 154 7.18 4.43 -8.42
CA THR A 154 8.09 4.34 -9.56
C THR A 154 7.31 4.39 -10.87
N GLY A 155 6.19 3.66 -10.98
CA GLY A 155 5.31 3.73 -12.14
C GLY A 155 4.77 5.14 -12.41
N LEU A 156 4.34 5.86 -11.37
CA LEU A 156 3.87 7.24 -11.49
C LEU A 156 4.99 8.22 -11.88
N ARG A 157 6.19 8.03 -11.33
CA ARG A 157 7.35 8.89 -11.58
C ARG A 157 7.92 8.71 -12.99
N GLU A 158 8.09 7.46 -13.41
CA GLU A 158 8.81 7.10 -14.65
C GLU A 158 7.88 6.92 -15.85
N HIS A 159 6.60 6.58 -15.61
CA HIS A 159 5.59 6.39 -16.64
C HIS A 159 4.31 7.23 -16.38
N PRO A 160 4.41 8.55 -16.11
CA PRO A 160 3.29 9.38 -15.69
C PRO A 160 2.15 9.42 -16.71
N ASP A 161 2.43 9.34 -18.01
CA ASP A 161 1.41 9.36 -19.06
C ASP A 161 0.58 8.07 -19.10
N LEU A 162 1.21 6.91 -18.91
CA LEU A 162 0.51 5.63 -18.82
C LEU A 162 -0.34 5.58 -17.56
N VAL A 163 0.25 5.97 -16.41
CA VAL A 163 -0.48 6.02 -15.15
C VAL A 163 -1.66 6.97 -15.25
N ARG A 164 -1.47 8.20 -15.75
CA ARG A 164 -2.55 9.17 -15.91
C ARG A 164 -3.67 8.69 -16.83
N ARG A 165 -3.35 7.91 -17.87
CA ARG A 165 -4.35 7.37 -18.81
C ARG A 165 -5.27 6.35 -18.17
N TYR A 166 -4.75 5.52 -17.26
CA TYR A 166 -5.49 4.37 -16.74
C TYR A 166 -5.92 4.50 -15.26
N PHE A 167 -5.22 5.30 -14.47
CA PHE A 167 -5.50 5.44 -13.04
C PHE A 167 -6.92 5.98 -12.81
N GLY A 168 -7.70 5.25 -12.01
CA GLY A 168 -9.08 5.61 -11.68
C GLY A 168 -10.09 5.45 -12.82
N THR A 169 -9.74 4.78 -13.93
CA THR A 169 -10.70 4.56 -15.05
C THR A 169 -11.73 3.48 -14.77
N VAL A 170 -11.31 2.40 -14.11
CA VAL A 170 -12.21 1.28 -13.72
C VAL A 170 -12.86 1.55 -12.36
N ILE A 171 -12.08 2.00 -11.38
CA ILE A 171 -12.55 2.39 -10.04
C ILE A 171 -12.25 3.87 -9.86
N PRO A 172 -13.15 4.78 -10.26
CA PRO A 172 -12.94 6.21 -10.07
C PRO A 172 -13.05 6.60 -8.59
N SER A 173 -12.42 7.71 -8.20
CA SER A 173 -12.44 8.16 -6.80
C SER A 173 -13.85 8.46 -6.27
N ASN A 174 -14.84 8.69 -7.15
CA ASN A 174 -16.22 8.91 -6.76
C ASN A 174 -17.09 7.64 -6.70
N ASP A 175 -16.53 6.45 -6.96
CA ASP A 175 -17.26 5.18 -6.98
C ASP A 175 -17.99 4.93 -5.64
N ASN A 176 -17.23 4.84 -4.56
CA ASN A 176 -17.75 4.68 -3.20
C ASN A 176 -16.89 5.43 -2.17
N LYS A 177 -17.31 5.47 -0.90
CA LYS A 177 -16.59 6.20 0.15
C LYS A 177 -15.16 5.68 0.32
N PHE A 178 -14.94 4.37 0.33
CA PHE A 178 -13.61 3.80 0.52
C PHE A 178 -12.72 3.88 -0.73
N ALA A 179 -13.30 3.89 -1.93
CA ALA A 179 -12.58 4.23 -3.15
C ALA A 179 -12.06 5.69 -3.13
N ALA A 180 -12.88 6.61 -2.60
CA ALA A 180 -12.47 7.99 -2.38
C ALA A 180 -11.34 8.10 -1.33
N LEU A 181 -11.45 7.34 -0.23
CA LEU A 181 -10.38 7.24 0.77
C LEU A 181 -9.08 6.75 0.15
N ASN A 182 -9.11 5.59 -0.51
CA ASN A 182 -7.95 5.01 -1.17
C ASN A 182 -7.33 5.96 -2.19
N SER A 183 -8.15 6.60 -3.04
CA SER A 183 -7.64 7.58 -4.02
C SER A 183 -7.00 8.81 -3.38
N ALA A 184 -7.43 9.21 -2.17
CA ALA A 184 -6.85 10.34 -1.45
C ALA A 184 -5.47 10.00 -0.84
N VAL A 185 -5.34 8.80 -0.26
CA VAL A 185 -4.19 8.46 0.61
C VAL A 185 -3.45 7.18 0.22
N TRP A 186 -3.64 6.66 -0.99
CA TRP A 186 -2.86 5.50 -1.45
C TRP A 186 -1.37 5.75 -1.25
N SER A 187 -0.74 4.81 -0.56
CA SER A 187 0.62 5.00 -0.07
C SER A 187 1.60 4.07 -0.77
N GLY A 188 1.15 2.99 -1.42
CA GLY A 188 1.92 2.21 -2.39
C GLY A 188 1.01 1.40 -3.32
N GLY A 189 1.55 0.36 -3.94
CA GLY A 189 0.85 -0.51 -4.89
C GLY A 189 1.81 -1.12 -5.90
N SER A 190 1.27 -1.87 -6.86
CA SER A 190 2.02 -2.37 -8.01
C SER A 190 1.48 -1.77 -9.30
N PHE A 191 2.40 -1.35 -10.18
CA PHE A 191 2.11 -0.90 -11.53
C PHE A 191 2.63 -1.93 -12.54
N ILE A 192 1.71 -2.49 -13.32
CA ILE A 192 2.02 -3.49 -14.36
C ILE A 192 1.47 -3.00 -15.67
N TRP A 193 2.32 -2.95 -16.70
CA TRP A 193 1.93 -2.68 -18.07
C TRP A 193 2.59 -3.69 -19.01
N VAL A 194 1.77 -4.33 -19.83
CA VAL A 194 2.21 -5.31 -20.84
C VAL A 194 1.92 -4.70 -22.22
N PRO A 195 2.93 -4.54 -23.09
CA PRO A 195 2.72 -4.03 -24.44
C PRO A 195 1.76 -4.90 -25.25
N GLU A 196 1.11 -4.28 -26.24
CA GLU A 196 0.25 -5.00 -27.17
C GLU A 196 1.03 -6.11 -27.90
N GLY A 197 0.44 -7.31 -27.98
CA GLY A 197 1.06 -8.47 -28.62
C GLY A 197 2.10 -9.21 -27.77
N VAL A 198 2.47 -8.70 -26.58
CA VAL A 198 3.39 -9.39 -25.66
C VAL A 198 2.63 -10.40 -24.81
N ARG A 199 3.18 -11.61 -24.70
CA ARG A 199 2.66 -12.68 -23.84
C ARG A 199 3.67 -12.99 -22.75
N VAL A 200 3.29 -12.71 -21.50
CA VAL A 200 4.09 -13.10 -20.33
C VAL A 200 3.80 -14.57 -20.01
N GLU A 201 4.81 -15.44 -20.13
CA GLU A 201 4.67 -16.90 -19.91
C GLU A 201 4.74 -17.32 -18.44
N ILE A 202 5.16 -16.40 -17.58
CA ILE A 202 5.32 -16.61 -16.14
C ILE A 202 4.27 -15.81 -15.36
N PRO A 203 3.77 -16.32 -14.22
CA PRO A 203 2.92 -15.53 -13.36
C PRO A 203 3.74 -14.38 -12.72
N LEU A 204 3.19 -13.17 -12.76
CA LEU A 204 3.68 -12.03 -11.98
C LEU A 204 3.05 -12.06 -10.60
N GLN A 205 3.83 -11.87 -9.55
CA GLN A 205 3.35 -11.95 -8.16
C GLN A 205 3.74 -10.68 -7.40
N ALA A 206 2.80 -10.10 -6.67
CA ALA A 206 3.04 -8.97 -5.78
C ALA A 206 2.65 -9.37 -4.35
N TYR A 207 3.53 -9.11 -3.40
CA TYR A 207 3.31 -9.40 -1.99
C TYR A 207 3.18 -8.09 -1.21
N PHE A 208 2.09 -7.96 -0.44
CA PHE A 208 1.80 -6.78 0.37
C PHE A 208 1.74 -7.19 1.84
N ARG A 209 2.49 -6.47 2.69
CA ARG A 209 2.44 -6.64 4.15
C ARG A 209 2.27 -5.29 4.84
N ILE A 210 1.32 -5.25 5.77
CA ILE A 210 1.06 -4.13 6.67
C ILE A 210 1.36 -4.64 8.08
N ASN A 211 2.22 -3.93 8.81
CA ASN A 211 2.71 -4.35 10.13
C ASN A 211 2.46 -3.29 11.21
N ALA A 212 2.31 -2.02 10.85
CA ALA A 212 2.09 -0.92 11.76
C ALA A 212 0.66 -0.93 12.32
N GLU A 213 0.53 -0.85 13.65
CA GLU A 213 -0.79 -0.66 14.28
C GLU A 213 -1.40 0.70 13.91
N ASN A 214 -2.70 0.71 13.62
CA ASN A 214 -3.47 1.89 13.19
C ASN A 214 -2.97 2.53 11.88
N MET A 215 -2.45 1.70 10.97
CA MET A 215 -2.16 2.09 9.59
C MET A 215 -3.24 1.55 8.63
N GLY A 216 -3.73 2.40 7.72
CA GLY A 216 -4.75 2.02 6.73
C GLY A 216 -5.18 3.16 5.83
#